data_AF-A0A3A4V9K4-F1
#
_entry.id   AF-A0A3A4V9K4-F1
#
_cell.length_a   1.000
_cell.length_b   1.000
_cell.length_c   1.000
_cell.angle_alpha   90.00
_cell.angle_beta   90.00
_cell.angle_gamma   90.00
#
_symmetry.space_group_name_H-M   'P 1'
#
loop_
_entity.id
_entity.type
_entity.pdbx_description
1 polymer ?
#
loop_
_entity_poly.entity_id
_entity_poly.type
_entity_poly.pdbx_seq_one_letter_code
_entity_poly.pdbx_strand_id
1 'polypeptide(L)'
;MPVSVQSPPILAVSGEPQFTEAPTHAPVSPKTGPGEDLLASGYLEALARDTARRNGLNEELFIKTLECESAGWQNIQSQIPGNGPNNREDSWGVSQIHLPSHPEITREQALDPEFAIAWMAEEWVKGNEWKWTCYRKMNPG
;
A
#
# COMPACT_ATOMS: atom_id res chain seq x y z
N MET A 1 -18.64 -52.38 -34.92
CA MET A 1 -19.83 -51.56 -34.64
C MET A 1 -19.35 -50.19 -34.18
N PRO A 2 -19.68 -49.08 -34.85
CA PRO A 2 -19.23 -47.76 -34.39
C PRO A 2 -20.08 -47.32 -33.19
N VAL A 3 -19.41 -46.97 -32.09
CA VAL A 3 -20.04 -46.43 -30.89
C VAL A 3 -20.27 -44.94 -31.12
N SER A 4 -21.54 -44.55 -31.20
CA SER A 4 -21.97 -43.17 -31.38
C SER A 4 -21.76 -42.40 -30.09
N VAL A 5 -20.82 -41.44 -30.08
CA VAL A 5 -20.59 -40.55 -28.94
C VAL A 5 -21.55 -39.37 -29.06
N GLN A 6 -22.58 -39.31 -28.20
CA GLN A 6 -23.44 -38.14 -28.06
C GLN A 6 -22.74 -37.12 -27.16
N SER A 7 -22.45 -35.94 -27.72
CA SER A 7 -22.00 -34.78 -26.94
C SER A 7 -23.17 -34.21 -26.10
N PRO A 8 -22.94 -33.82 -24.84
CA PRO A 8 -23.95 -33.17 -24.03
C PRO A 8 -24.17 -31.69 -24.44
N PRO A 9 -25.36 -31.13 -24.15
CA PRO A 9 -25.66 -29.73 -24.44
C PRO A 9 -24.89 -28.79 -23.49
N ILE A 10 -24.31 -27.74 -24.07
CA ILE A 10 -23.70 -26.62 -23.35
C ILE A 10 -24.82 -25.73 -22.81
N LEU A 11 -25.05 -25.75 -21.49
CA LEU A 11 -25.88 -24.76 -20.82
C LEU A 11 -25.12 -23.44 -20.75
N ALA A 12 -25.58 -22.43 -21.48
CA ALA A 12 -25.15 -21.05 -21.30
C ALA A 12 -25.76 -20.50 -20.00
N VAL A 13 -24.93 -20.31 -18.97
CA VAL A 13 -25.30 -19.53 -17.78
C VAL A 13 -24.94 -18.07 -18.03
N SER A 14 -25.92 -17.27 -18.42
CA SER A 14 -25.81 -15.82 -18.47
C SER A 14 -26.05 -15.27 -17.06
N GLY A 15 -24.98 -15.19 -16.27
CA GLY A 15 -24.96 -14.44 -15.01
C GLY A 15 -24.24 -13.11 -15.24
N GLU A 16 -24.99 -12.02 -15.34
CA GLU A 16 -24.45 -10.67 -15.32
C GLU A 16 -23.75 -10.42 -13.97
N PRO A 17 -22.51 -9.89 -13.95
CA PRO A 17 -21.91 -9.42 -12.71
C PRO A 17 -22.64 -8.14 -12.28
N GLN A 18 -23.41 -8.24 -11.20
CA GLN A 18 -23.86 -7.07 -10.45
C GLN A 18 -22.63 -6.40 -9.84
N PHE A 19 -22.13 -5.36 -10.50
CA PHE A 19 -21.23 -4.40 -9.90
C PHE A 19 -21.99 -3.71 -8.76
N THR A 20 -21.76 -4.16 -7.54
CA THR A 20 -22.15 -3.41 -6.35
C THR A 20 -21.35 -2.10 -6.35
N GLU A 21 -22.09 -0.99 -6.35
CA GLU A 21 -21.57 0.37 -6.32
C GLU A 21 -20.49 0.51 -5.24
N ALA A 22 -19.33 1.05 -5.65
CA ALA A 22 -18.28 1.44 -4.72
C ALA A 22 -18.86 2.46 -3.72
N PRO A 23 -18.60 2.33 -2.41
CA PRO A 23 -19.03 3.33 -1.45
C PRO A 23 -18.37 4.66 -1.79
N THR A 24 -19.19 5.61 -2.25
CA THR A 24 -18.77 6.99 -2.52
C THR A 24 -18.48 7.65 -1.17
N HIS A 25 -17.27 7.48 -0.66
CA HIS A 25 -16.77 8.29 0.45
C HIS A 25 -16.51 9.69 -0.09
N ALA A 26 -17.41 10.61 0.24
CA ALA A 26 -17.16 12.03 0.05
C ALA A 26 -15.88 12.44 0.82
N PRO A 27 -15.06 13.37 0.29
CA PRO A 27 -13.92 13.89 1.03
C PRO A 27 -14.42 14.74 2.19
N VAL A 28 -14.51 14.14 3.38
CA VAL A 28 -14.65 14.89 4.62
C VAL A 28 -13.28 15.44 4.92
N SER A 29 -13.04 16.73 4.65
CA SER A 29 -11.83 17.41 5.16
C SER A 29 -12.00 17.69 6.65
N PRO A 30 -11.23 17.07 7.57
CA PRO A 30 -11.22 17.46 8.96
C PRO A 30 -10.18 18.58 9.15
N LYS A 31 -10.57 19.64 9.85
CA LYS A 31 -9.65 20.65 10.34
C LYS A 31 -9.00 20.11 11.62
N THR A 32 -7.78 19.59 11.50
CA THR A 32 -7.11 18.82 12.54
C THR A 32 -6.57 19.64 13.71
N GLY A 33 -7.07 19.33 14.91
CA GLY A 33 -6.49 19.70 16.20
C GLY A 33 -5.53 18.62 16.74
N PRO A 34 -4.82 18.88 17.85
CA PRO A 34 -3.75 18.00 18.39
C PRO A 34 -4.22 16.62 18.91
N GLY A 35 -5.52 16.32 18.86
CA GLY A 35 -6.09 15.00 19.17
C GLY A 35 -6.28 14.09 17.94
N GLU A 36 -6.21 14.62 16.71
CA GLU A 36 -6.41 13.83 15.50
C GLU A 36 -5.13 13.15 15.00
N ASP A 37 -3.95 13.67 15.32
CA ASP A 37 -2.66 13.03 14.95
C ASP A 37 -2.46 11.67 15.63
N LEU A 38 -2.96 11.50 16.86
CA LEU A 38 -2.93 10.21 17.57
C LEU A 38 -3.94 9.21 16.99
N LEU A 39 -5.04 9.69 16.42
CA LEU A 39 -6.02 8.84 15.73
C LEU A 39 -5.49 8.44 14.35
N ALA A 40 -4.79 9.35 13.65
CA ALA A 40 -4.19 9.08 12.37
C ALA A 40 -3.08 8.02 12.46
N SER A 41 -2.15 8.15 13.42
CA SER A 41 -1.10 7.13 13.61
C SER A 41 -1.67 5.77 14.03
N GLY A 42 -2.69 5.75 14.89
CA GLY A 42 -3.39 4.52 15.27
C GLY A 42 -4.10 3.83 14.09
N TYR A 43 -4.74 4.61 13.21
CA TYR A 43 -5.34 4.09 11.97
C TYR A 43 -4.29 3.50 11.02
N LEU A 44 -3.17 4.20 10.81
CA LEU A 44 -2.10 3.74 9.92
C LEU A 44 -1.43 2.46 10.42
N GLU A 45 -1.18 2.36 11.73
CA GLU A 45 -0.66 1.14 12.33
C GLU A 45 -1.63 -0.03 12.17
N ALA A 46 -2.93 0.19 12.45
CA ALA A 46 -3.96 -0.83 12.29
C ALA A 46 -4.07 -1.30 10.83
N LEU A 47 -4.02 -0.36 9.87
CA LEU A 47 -4.02 -0.63 8.44
C LEU A 47 -2.79 -1.42 7.99
N ALA A 48 -1.60 -1.06 8.48
CA ALA A 48 -0.36 -1.78 8.21
C ALA A 48 -0.39 -3.21 8.76
N ARG A 49 -0.90 -3.38 9.99
CA ARG A 49 -1.05 -4.67 10.64
C ARG A 49 -2.01 -5.60 9.89
N ASP A 50 -3.17 -5.09 9.52
CA ASP A 50 -4.15 -5.84 8.74
C ASP A 50 -3.58 -6.23 7.36
N THR A 51 -2.90 -5.29 6.69
CA THR A 51 -2.26 -5.55 5.39
C THR A 51 -1.19 -6.63 5.49
N ALA A 52 -0.32 -6.57 6.52
CA ALA A 52 0.70 -7.58 6.75
C ALA A 52 0.09 -8.98 6.98
N ARG A 53 -0.98 -9.07 7.78
CA ARG A 53 -1.71 -10.32 8.02
C ARG A 53 -2.29 -10.91 6.74
N ARG A 54 -3.00 -10.09 5.95
CA ARG A 54 -3.61 -10.54 4.69
C ARG A 54 -2.60 -11.07 3.68
N ASN A 55 -1.38 -10.55 3.71
CA ASN A 55 -0.31 -10.94 2.80
C ASN A 55 0.68 -11.98 3.39
N GLY A 56 0.47 -12.43 4.63
CA GLY A 56 1.35 -13.40 5.29
C GLY A 56 2.76 -12.87 5.58
N LEU A 57 2.91 -11.56 5.78
CA LEU A 57 4.19 -10.91 6.11
C LEU A 57 4.47 -10.98 7.61
N ASN A 58 5.74 -10.77 7.99
CA ASN A 58 6.09 -10.55 9.40
C ASN A 58 5.52 -9.20 9.86
N GLU A 59 4.40 -9.24 10.60
CA GLU A 59 3.69 -8.04 11.09
C GLU A 59 4.62 -7.06 11.78
N GLU A 60 5.42 -7.54 12.73
CA GLU A 60 6.27 -6.68 13.55
C GLU A 60 7.33 -5.97 12.71
N LEU A 61 7.99 -6.69 11.81
CA LEU A 61 9.04 -6.12 10.96
C LEU A 61 8.46 -5.16 9.91
N PHE A 62 7.29 -5.47 9.35
CA PHE A 62 6.60 -4.63 8.38
C PHE A 62 6.18 -3.29 9.01
N ILE A 63 5.50 -3.35 10.16
CA ILE A 63 5.05 -2.17 10.91
C ILE A 63 6.24 -1.31 11.35
N LYS A 64 7.27 -1.92 11.94
CA LYS A 64 8.48 -1.20 12.35
C LYS A 64 9.19 -0.53 11.18
N THR A 65 9.16 -1.14 9.99
CA THR A 65 9.74 -0.52 8.80
C THR A 65 8.95 0.71 8.38
N LEU A 66 7.63 0.61 8.24
CA LEU A 66 6.78 1.77 7.91
C LEU A 66 6.94 2.92 8.91
N GLU A 67 6.91 2.61 10.20
CA GLU A 67 7.10 3.59 11.27
C GLU A 67 8.46 4.29 11.15
N CYS A 68 9.53 3.54 10.90
CA CYS A 68 10.88 4.07 10.73
C CYS A 68 11.03 4.92 9.46
N GLU A 69 10.49 4.47 8.32
CA GLU A 69 10.61 5.16 7.03
C GLU A 69 9.94 6.53 7.07
N SER A 70 8.77 6.61 7.70
CA SER A 70 7.98 7.83 7.80
C SER A 70 8.26 8.65 9.06
N ALA A 71 9.28 8.32 9.85
CA ALA A 71 9.60 8.98 11.11
C ALA A 71 8.38 9.11 12.07
N GLY A 72 7.65 8.01 12.25
CA GLY A 72 6.48 7.92 13.10
C GLY A 72 5.16 8.17 12.38
N TRP A 73 4.94 7.50 11.24
CA TRP A 73 3.69 7.52 10.48
C TRP A 73 3.37 8.84 9.77
N GLN A 74 4.39 9.65 9.45
CA GLN A 74 4.17 10.90 8.73
C GLN A 74 3.88 10.64 7.25
N ASN A 75 2.74 11.15 6.77
CA ASN A 75 2.32 11.02 5.38
C ASN A 75 2.74 12.25 4.55
N ILE A 76 4.06 12.44 4.41
CA ILE A 76 4.65 13.66 3.81
C ILE A 76 5.78 13.32 2.84
N GLN A 77 6.35 14.36 2.22
CA GLN A 77 7.63 14.22 1.49
C GLN A 77 8.78 13.88 2.44
N SER A 78 9.73 13.08 1.97
CA SER A 78 11.05 12.92 2.58
C SER A 78 11.65 14.26 2.97
N GLN A 79 12.24 14.32 4.17
CA GLN A 79 12.97 15.49 4.66
C GLN A 79 14.46 15.45 4.29
N ILE A 80 14.90 14.40 3.59
CA ILE A 80 16.29 14.22 3.16
C ILE A 80 16.57 15.20 2.02
N PRO A 81 17.67 15.97 2.05
CA PRO A 81 18.07 16.83 0.93
C PRO A 81 18.27 16.03 -0.36
N GLY A 82 17.82 16.57 -1.49
CA GLY A 82 17.89 15.88 -2.79
C GLY A 82 17.55 16.78 -3.98
N ASN A 83 17.50 16.19 -5.17
CA ASN A 83 17.23 16.90 -6.43
C ASN A 83 15.74 16.97 -6.80
N GLY A 84 14.84 16.57 -5.89
CA GLY A 84 13.40 16.60 -6.09
C GLY A 84 12.76 17.93 -5.68
N PRO A 85 11.42 17.96 -5.55
CA PRO A 85 10.68 19.13 -5.12
C PRO A 85 11.21 19.68 -3.79
N ASN A 86 11.28 21.02 -3.67
CA ASN A 86 11.77 21.71 -2.48
C ASN A 86 13.23 21.39 -2.08
N ASN A 87 14.06 20.95 -3.04
CA ASN A 87 15.45 20.49 -2.81
C ASN A 87 15.52 19.29 -1.84
N ARG A 88 14.51 18.43 -1.89
CA ARG A 88 14.41 17.21 -1.08
C ARG A 88 14.32 16.00 -1.98
N GLU A 89 14.60 14.84 -1.43
CA GLU A 89 14.36 13.57 -2.10
C GLU A 89 12.87 13.47 -2.50
N ASP A 90 12.62 12.95 -3.70
CA ASP A 90 11.27 12.83 -4.28
C ASP A 90 10.58 11.53 -3.84
N SER A 91 10.66 11.27 -2.53
CA SER A 91 10.02 10.13 -1.86
C SER A 91 8.84 10.62 -1.03
N TRP A 92 7.71 9.91 -1.11
CA TRP A 92 6.43 10.40 -0.55
C TRP A 92 5.68 9.35 0.26
N GLY A 93 4.93 9.88 1.24
CA GLY A 93 3.93 9.16 2.00
C GLY A 93 4.49 8.21 3.05
N VAL A 94 3.61 7.42 3.65
CA VAL A 94 3.94 6.58 4.81
C VAL A 94 4.96 5.48 4.51
N SER A 95 5.06 5.04 3.26
CA SER A 95 6.04 4.04 2.83
C SER A 95 7.25 4.64 2.08
N GLN A 96 7.34 5.98 2.00
CA GLN A 96 8.42 6.71 1.35
C GLN A 96 8.70 6.21 -0.09
N ILE A 97 7.67 6.15 -0.92
CA ILE A 97 7.79 5.68 -2.31
C ILE A 97 8.61 6.69 -3.12
N HIS A 98 9.74 6.24 -3.69
CA HIS A 98 10.61 7.06 -4.53
C HIS A 98 10.08 7.20 -5.96
N LEU A 99 9.40 8.31 -6.28
CA LEU A 99 8.72 8.51 -7.56
C LEU A 99 9.66 8.42 -8.79
N PRO A 100 10.91 8.92 -8.76
CA PRO A 100 11.82 8.77 -9.89
C PRO A 100 12.13 7.33 -10.28
N SER A 101 12.07 6.38 -9.33
CA SER A 101 12.24 4.94 -9.59
C SER A 101 10.93 4.22 -9.93
N HIS A 102 9.79 4.87 -9.70
CA HIS A 102 8.44 4.34 -9.87
C HIS A 102 7.55 5.33 -10.64
N PRO A 103 7.89 5.65 -11.91
CA PRO A 103 7.22 6.68 -12.69
C PRO A 103 5.73 6.38 -12.99
N GLU A 104 5.31 5.13 -12.80
CA GLU A 104 3.92 4.69 -12.91
C GLU A 104 3.04 5.10 -11.71
N ILE A 105 3.66 5.46 -10.58
CA ILE A 105 2.96 5.86 -9.36
C ILE A 105 2.87 7.38 -9.33
N THR A 106 1.66 7.92 -9.20
CA THR A 106 1.50 9.37 -9.02
C THR A 106 1.80 9.78 -7.59
N ARG A 107 2.11 11.05 -7.38
CA ARG A 107 2.31 11.61 -6.04
C ARG A 107 1.06 11.45 -5.17
N GLU A 108 -0.13 11.60 -5.75
CA GLU A 108 -1.41 11.44 -5.06
C GLU A 108 -1.58 10.00 -4.57
N GLN A 109 -1.20 9.01 -5.39
CA GLN A 109 -1.20 7.60 -4.98
C GLN A 109 -0.18 7.36 -3.87
N ALA A 110 1.03 7.90 -3.99
CA ALA A 110 2.05 7.74 -2.94
C ALA A 110 1.65 8.39 -1.60
N LEU A 111 0.84 9.46 -1.63
CA LEU A 111 0.26 10.12 -0.46
C LEU A 111 -1.03 9.47 0.04
N ASP A 112 -1.61 8.52 -0.69
CA ASP A 112 -2.74 7.73 -0.19
C ASP A 112 -2.18 6.60 0.69
N PRO A 113 -2.45 6.59 2.01
CA PRO A 113 -1.88 5.60 2.91
C PRO A 113 -2.35 4.17 2.61
N GLU A 114 -3.58 3.98 2.11
CA GLU A 114 -4.08 2.66 1.75
C GLU A 114 -3.31 2.12 0.55
N PHE A 115 -3.14 2.95 -0.48
CA PHE A 115 -2.31 2.60 -1.63
C PHE A 115 -0.85 2.35 -1.23
N ALA A 116 -0.24 3.28 -0.49
CA ALA A 116 1.18 3.26 -0.18
C ALA A 116 1.58 2.05 0.68
N ILE A 117 0.73 1.67 1.65
CA ILE A 117 0.92 0.49 2.50
C ILE A 117 0.68 -0.80 1.71
N ALA A 118 -0.39 -0.85 0.90
CA ALA A 118 -0.67 -2.01 0.05
C ALA A 118 0.46 -2.26 -0.96
N TRP A 119 0.95 -1.21 -1.61
CA TRP A 119 2.05 -1.29 -2.56
C TRP A 119 3.35 -1.78 -1.91
N MET A 120 3.68 -1.27 -0.72
CA MET A 120 4.84 -1.76 0.03
C MET A 120 4.69 -3.25 0.39
N ALA A 121 3.50 -3.69 0.79
CA ALA A 121 3.24 -5.10 1.08
C ALA A 121 3.41 -5.98 -0.16
N GLU A 122 2.90 -5.55 -1.33
CA GLU A 122 3.10 -6.27 -2.60
C GLU A 122 4.57 -6.43 -2.96
N GLU A 123 5.38 -5.39 -2.75
CA GLU A 123 6.82 -5.46 -2.99
C GLU A 123 7.52 -6.40 -2.01
N TRP A 124 7.11 -6.45 -0.75
CA TRP A 124 7.64 -7.41 0.22
C TRP A 124 7.27 -8.85 -0.12
N VAL A 125 6.05 -9.09 -0.61
CA VAL A 125 5.65 -10.41 -1.12
C VAL A 125 6.54 -10.86 -2.29
N LYS A 126 7.04 -9.92 -3.10
CA LYS A 126 7.99 -10.18 -4.20
C LYS A 126 9.44 -10.36 -3.75
N GLY A 127 9.76 -10.22 -2.45
CA GLY A 127 11.13 -10.28 -1.95
C GLY A 127 11.93 -8.98 -2.14
N ASN A 128 11.24 -7.85 -2.34
CA ASN A 128 11.85 -6.53 -2.57
C ASN A 128 11.93 -5.66 -1.31
N GLU A 129 11.71 -6.23 -0.12
CA GLU A 129 11.77 -5.50 1.15
C GLU A 129 13.14 -4.84 1.40
N TRP A 130 14.20 -5.36 0.76
CA TRP A 130 15.54 -4.76 0.78
C TRP A 130 15.61 -3.35 0.18
N LYS A 131 14.59 -2.88 -0.56
CA LYS A 131 14.53 -1.50 -1.09
C LYS A 131 14.48 -0.46 0.04
N TRP A 132 13.82 -0.79 1.14
CA TRP A 132 13.63 0.10 2.29
C TRP A 132 14.87 0.14 3.18
N THR A 133 15.32 1.35 3.49
CA THR A 133 16.54 1.57 4.27
C THR A 133 16.36 1.11 5.71
N CYS A 134 15.19 1.36 6.30
CA CYS A 134 14.85 0.93 7.64
C CYS A 134 14.80 -0.59 7.76
N TYR A 135 14.24 -1.29 6.77
CA TYR A 135 14.27 -2.75 6.72
C TYR A 135 15.72 -3.28 6.78
N ARG A 136 16.60 -2.75 5.93
CA ARG A 136 18.03 -3.15 5.90
C ARG A 136 18.75 -2.92 7.23
N LYS A 137 18.37 -1.89 7.99
CA LYS A 137 18.95 -1.62 9.32
C LYS A 137 18.46 -2.59 10.39
N MET A 138 17.22 -3.07 10.29
CA MET A 138 16.59 -3.95 11.28
C MET A 138 16.84 -5.44 11.01
N ASN A 139 17.15 -5.80 9.76
CA ASN A 139 17.51 -7.15 9.36
C ASN A 139 18.94 -7.21 8.78
N PRO A 140 19.98 -7.07 9.62
CA PRO A 140 21.34 -7.37 9.20
C PRO A 140 21.45 -8.90 9.06
N GLY A 141 21.39 -9.38 7.81
CA GLY A 141 21.42 -10.81 7.50
C GLY A 141 22.57 -11.60 8.14
#